data_AF-A0A2D7K6F0-F1
#
_entry.id   AF-A0A2D7K6F0-F1
#
_cell.length_a   1.000
_cell.length_b   1.000
_cell.length_c   1.000
_cell.angle_alpha   90.00
_cell.angle_beta   90.00
_cell.angle_gamma   90.00
#
_symmetry.space_group_name_H-M   'P 1'
#
loop_
_entity.id
_entity.type
_entity.pdbx_description
1 polymer ?
#
loop_
_entity_poly.entity_id
_entity_poly.type
_entity_poly.pdbx_seq_one_letter_code
_entity_poly.pdbx_strand_id
1 'polypeptide(L)'
;MKILYTHFLITIFAFSITSCSNSNEAEVPASEEVVEQIEEESTSELVEDHMFYQVPTPNELFAVLKNAEVAYNRENLNDISNVNKYETKASKALNFGVYTADLAYITSLGQMDDASKFFETIRNLSKDLEIENAVDEVILKRLQSNLENSNADSLFYLSNETYYNAYSYLEENDRRDVLAMIVVGGWIEGLNIILNLEPYSEGSEVCQRIADQKLTLENLMIFTSTIENDQLSEIVGELSA
;
A
#
# COMPACT_ATOMS: atom_id res chain seq x y z
N MET A 1 -48.37 -17.75 27.38
CA MET A 1 -49.49 -17.19 26.60
C MET A 1 -50.16 -16.11 27.46
N LYS A 2 -50.27 -14.87 26.95
CA LYS A 2 -50.76 -13.61 27.59
C LYS A 2 -49.74 -12.99 28.58
N ILE A 3 -48.93 -11.97 28.26
CA ILE A 3 -49.12 -10.59 27.73
C ILE A 3 -49.94 -9.67 28.65
N LEU A 4 -49.35 -8.48 28.90
CA LEU A 4 -49.89 -7.21 29.43
C LEU A 4 -50.12 -7.19 30.96
N TYR A 5 -49.68 -6.19 31.73
CA TYR A 5 -49.77 -4.73 31.59
C TYR A 5 -48.61 -4.08 32.38
N THR A 6 -47.82 -3.16 31.84
CA THR A 6 -48.10 -1.71 31.82
C THR A 6 -48.53 -1.19 33.19
N HIS A 7 -47.58 -0.84 34.06
CA HIS A 7 -47.66 0.21 35.09
C HIS A 7 -46.36 0.20 35.91
N PHE A 8 -45.34 0.92 35.45
CA PHE A 8 -44.32 1.46 36.35
C PHE A 8 -44.06 2.90 35.96
N LEU A 9 -45.13 3.69 36.08
CA LEU A 9 -45.06 5.13 36.25
C LEU A 9 -44.72 5.36 37.72
N ILE A 10 -43.87 6.37 37.97
CA ILE A 10 -43.49 6.90 39.29
C ILE A 10 -42.38 6.13 39.98
N THR A 11 -41.13 6.56 39.81
CA THR A 11 -40.19 6.60 40.94
C THR A 11 -39.10 7.67 40.71
N ILE A 12 -39.22 8.76 41.48
CA ILE A 12 -38.14 9.58 42.08
C ILE A 12 -37.42 10.60 41.18
N PHE A 13 -38.10 11.75 41.12
CA PHE A 13 -37.50 13.07 41.25
C PHE A 13 -37.04 13.26 42.71
N ALA A 14 -35.74 13.31 42.96
CA ALA A 14 -35.12 13.97 44.12
C ALA A 14 -33.60 13.81 44.06
N PHE A 15 -32.89 14.81 43.54
CA PHE A 15 -31.58 15.14 44.08
C PHE A 15 -31.52 16.64 44.33
N SER A 16 -31.73 16.97 45.59
CA SER A 16 -31.48 18.27 46.18
C SER A 16 -29.97 18.53 46.16
N ILE A 17 -29.59 19.63 45.54
CA ILE A 17 -28.25 20.21 45.63
C ILE A 17 -28.12 20.85 47.01
N THR A 18 -27.25 20.32 47.86
CA THR A 18 -26.81 20.96 49.09
C THR A 18 -25.68 21.93 48.77
N SER A 19 -25.98 23.20 49.03
CA SER A 19 -25.09 24.35 49.11
C SER A 19 -23.82 24.09 49.94
N CYS A 20 -22.68 24.55 49.43
CA CYS A 20 -21.52 24.92 50.24
C CYS A 20 -21.20 26.39 49.95
N SER A 21 -21.14 27.16 51.02
CA SER A 21 -21.04 28.63 51.03
C SER A 21 -19.60 29.13 51.13
N ASN A 22 -19.34 30.23 50.41
CA ASN A 22 -18.47 31.37 50.74
C ASN A 22 -16.94 31.11 50.72
N SER A 23 -16.12 31.89 50.01
CA SER A 23 -16.02 33.36 50.11
C SER A 23 -15.43 34.06 48.87
N ASN A 24 -16.11 35.16 48.48
CA ASN A 24 -15.64 36.48 47.96
C ASN A 24 -14.30 36.53 47.19
N GLU A 25 -14.22 37.14 46.00
CA GLU A 25 -14.43 38.57 45.77
C GLU A 25 -14.49 38.94 44.26
N ALA A 26 -15.13 40.08 43.98
CA ALA A 26 -15.18 40.89 42.74
C ALA A 26 -16.37 40.72 41.78
N GLU A 27 -17.10 41.83 41.63
CA GLU A 27 -18.42 42.07 41.03
C GLU A 27 -18.35 42.66 39.59
N VAL A 28 -19.34 42.25 38.75
CA VAL A 28 -20.17 43.06 37.79
C VAL A 28 -19.64 43.30 36.34
N PRO A 29 -20.50 43.43 35.28
CA PRO A 29 -21.91 43.02 35.02
C PRO A 29 -22.11 42.17 33.72
N ALA A 30 -23.38 41.80 33.50
CA ALA A 30 -23.96 41.05 32.38
C ALA A 30 -23.86 41.69 30.97
N SER A 31 -23.73 40.83 29.96
CA SER A 31 -24.28 41.03 28.61
C SER A 31 -24.51 39.67 27.90
N GLU A 32 -25.76 39.42 27.52
CA GLU A 32 -26.24 38.63 26.37
C GLU A 32 -25.48 37.34 25.99
N GLU A 33 -25.99 36.18 26.40
CA GLU A 33 -25.60 34.88 25.80
C GLU A 33 -26.16 34.78 24.37
N VAL A 34 -25.24 34.86 23.42
CA VAL A 34 -25.41 34.45 22.03
C VAL A 34 -25.65 32.94 21.99
N VAL A 35 -26.74 32.53 21.36
CA VAL A 35 -26.99 31.14 20.96
C VAL A 35 -25.99 30.80 19.85
N GLU A 36 -24.93 30.09 20.18
CA GLU A 36 -24.07 29.47 19.19
C GLU A 36 -24.67 28.09 18.86
N GLN A 37 -25.41 28.02 17.75
CA GLN A 37 -25.75 26.77 17.11
C GLN A 37 -24.44 26.11 16.69
N ILE A 38 -24.09 25.00 17.33
CA ILE A 38 -23.10 24.08 16.80
C ILE A 38 -23.73 23.47 15.55
N GLU A 39 -23.42 24.04 14.39
CA GLU A 39 -23.56 23.34 13.12
C GLU A 39 -22.68 22.09 13.21
N GLU A 40 -23.31 20.92 13.26
CA GLU A 40 -22.66 19.68 12.86
C GLU A 40 -22.35 19.80 11.36
N GLU A 41 -21.23 20.44 11.03
CA GLU A 41 -20.51 20.15 9.79
C GLU A 41 -19.99 18.71 9.92
N SER A 42 -20.87 17.76 9.60
CA SER A 42 -20.47 16.47 9.07
C SER A 42 -19.90 16.71 7.66
N THR A 43 -18.73 17.34 7.59
CA THR A 43 -17.83 17.11 6.47
C THR A 43 -17.32 15.69 6.63
N SER A 44 -17.93 14.79 5.88
CA SER A 44 -17.43 13.45 5.66
C SER A 44 -16.02 13.54 5.08
N GLU A 45 -15.00 13.56 5.93
CA GLU A 45 -13.70 12.99 5.63
C GLU A 45 -13.87 11.46 5.57
N LEU A 46 -14.55 11.01 4.51
CA LEU A 46 -14.63 9.61 4.09
C LEU A 46 -13.72 9.37 2.87
N VAL A 47 -12.79 10.28 2.61
CA VAL A 47 -11.85 10.19 1.49
C VAL A 47 -10.46 9.87 2.06
N GLU A 48 -10.22 8.61 2.44
CA GLU A 48 -8.83 8.07 2.49
C GLU A 48 -8.76 6.54 2.73
N ASP A 49 -9.77 5.91 3.34
CA ASP A 49 -9.65 4.50 3.77
C ASP A 49 -10.00 3.45 2.70
N HIS A 50 -10.43 3.85 1.49
CA HIS A 50 -10.81 2.91 0.43
C HIS A 50 -9.83 2.84 -0.75
N MET A 51 -8.85 3.75 -0.83
CA MET A 51 -7.84 3.71 -1.89
C MET A 51 -6.65 2.80 -1.59
N PHE A 52 -6.27 2.65 -0.32
CA PHE A 52 -5.11 1.84 0.09
C PHE A 52 -5.25 0.35 -0.26
N TYR A 53 -6.47 -0.17 -0.44
CA TYR A 53 -6.71 -1.61 -0.60
C TYR A 53 -6.84 -2.11 -2.05
N GLN A 54 -6.83 -1.23 -3.06
CA GLN A 54 -7.11 -1.67 -4.44
C GLN A 54 -5.89 -2.21 -5.17
N VAL A 55 -4.68 -1.81 -4.76
CA VAL A 55 -3.45 -2.16 -5.48
C VAL A 55 -2.47 -2.89 -4.57
N PRO A 56 -2.19 -4.17 -4.84
CA PRO A 56 -1.29 -4.96 -4.01
C PRO A 56 0.16 -4.54 -4.18
N THR A 57 0.89 -4.39 -3.07
CA THR A 57 2.33 -4.15 -3.15
C THR A 57 3.10 -5.48 -3.18
N PRO A 58 4.16 -5.62 -3.99
CA PRO A 58 5.04 -6.78 -3.93
C PRO A 58 5.64 -7.01 -2.52
N ASN A 59 5.82 -5.94 -1.74
CA ASN A 59 6.32 -6.01 -0.37
C ASN A 59 5.38 -6.78 0.57
N GLU A 60 4.06 -6.68 0.41
CA GLU A 60 3.11 -7.46 1.21
C GLU A 60 3.27 -8.97 1.00
N LEU A 61 3.56 -9.37 -0.24
CA LEU A 61 3.84 -10.77 -0.58
C LEU A 61 5.12 -11.28 0.11
N PHE A 62 6.17 -10.46 0.15
CA PHE A 62 7.46 -10.84 0.71
C PHE A 62 7.61 -10.58 2.21
N ALA A 63 6.63 -9.96 2.88
CA ALA A 63 6.68 -9.71 4.31
C ALA A 63 6.87 -11.00 5.13
N VAL A 64 6.36 -12.13 4.63
CA VAL A 64 6.53 -13.46 5.25
C VAL A 64 7.99 -13.94 5.27
N LEU A 65 8.81 -13.46 4.32
CA LEU A 65 10.20 -13.90 4.17
C LEU A 65 11.12 -13.40 5.27
N LYS A 66 10.73 -12.35 6.01
CA LYS A 66 11.50 -11.85 7.15
C LYS A 66 11.60 -12.87 8.29
N ASN A 67 10.56 -13.69 8.46
CA ASN A 67 10.47 -14.70 9.52
C ASN A 67 10.66 -16.12 8.99
N ALA A 68 10.52 -16.33 7.68
CA ALA A 68 10.79 -17.61 7.05
C ALA A 68 12.31 -17.78 6.87
N GLU A 69 12.87 -18.92 7.26
CA GLU A 69 14.31 -19.24 7.11
C GLU A 69 14.66 -19.57 5.63
N VAL A 70 14.21 -18.73 4.70
CA VAL A 70 14.34 -18.94 3.25
C VAL A 70 15.71 -18.44 2.77
N ALA A 71 16.40 -19.26 2.00
CA ALA A 71 17.65 -18.85 1.37
C ALA A 71 17.41 -17.89 0.20
N TYR A 72 18.23 -16.85 0.09
CA TYR A 72 18.22 -15.98 -1.08
C TYR A 72 18.67 -16.75 -2.33
N ASN A 73 17.88 -16.66 -3.40
CA ASN A 73 18.23 -17.20 -4.70
C ASN A 73 18.24 -16.09 -5.75
N ARG A 74 19.45 -15.69 -6.18
CA ARG A 74 19.65 -14.70 -7.24
C ARG A 74 19.10 -15.17 -8.59
N GLU A 75 19.02 -16.47 -8.85
CA GLU A 75 18.53 -17.01 -10.12
C GLU A 75 17.03 -16.76 -10.32
N ASN A 76 16.29 -16.43 -9.24
CA ASN A 76 14.89 -16.05 -9.31
C ASN A 76 14.70 -14.58 -9.70
N LEU A 77 15.76 -13.80 -9.82
CA LEU A 77 15.68 -12.39 -10.20
C LEU A 77 15.71 -12.20 -11.71
N ASN A 78 15.07 -11.13 -12.19
CA ASN A 78 15.24 -10.72 -13.58
C ASN A 78 16.68 -10.21 -13.82
N ASP A 79 17.29 -10.65 -14.92
CA ASP A 79 18.63 -10.19 -15.31
C ASP A 79 18.58 -8.70 -15.65
N ILE A 80 19.41 -7.89 -14.98
CA ILE A 80 19.51 -6.43 -15.22
C ILE A 80 19.87 -6.09 -16.67
N SER A 81 20.54 -6.99 -17.40
CA SER A 81 20.86 -6.79 -18.82
C SER A 81 19.62 -6.84 -19.73
N ASN A 82 18.51 -7.43 -19.26
CA ASN A 82 17.25 -7.46 -19.99
C ASN A 82 16.63 -6.08 -20.18
N VAL A 83 17.05 -5.06 -19.39
CA VAL A 83 16.59 -3.68 -19.54
C VAL A 83 16.74 -3.16 -20.97
N ASN A 84 17.80 -3.59 -21.68
CA ASN A 84 18.10 -3.20 -23.06
C ASN A 84 17.19 -3.88 -24.10
N LYS A 85 16.32 -4.80 -23.69
CA LYS A 85 15.38 -5.52 -24.57
C LYS A 85 13.99 -4.89 -24.57
N TYR A 86 13.71 -3.96 -23.65
CA TYR A 86 12.39 -3.35 -23.48
C TYR A 86 12.29 -2.07 -24.31
N GLU A 87 11.65 -2.17 -25.47
CA GLU A 87 11.60 -1.06 -26.43
C GLU A 87 10.35 -0.18 -26.26
N THR A 88 9.21 -0.79 -25.90
CA THR A 88 7.91 -0.11 -25.85
C THR A 88 7.61 0.44 -24.45
N LYS A 89 6.78 1.48 -24.38
CA LYS A 89 6.26 2.03 -23.10
C LYS A 89 5.65 0.94 -22.24
N ALA A 90 4.85 0.04 -22.84
CA ALA A 90 4.22 -1.07 -22.13
C ALA A 90 5.24 -2.07 -21.58
N SER A 91 6.19 -2.52 -22.41
CA SER A 91 7.25 -3.43 -21.95
C SER A 91 8.11 -2.80 -20.85
N LYS A 92 8.39 -1.50 -20.92
CA LYS A 92 9.15 -0.80 -19.89
C LYS A 92 8.35 -0.66 -18.59
N ALA A 93 7.06 -0.35 -18.66
CA ALA A 93 6.19 -0.24 -17.49
C ALA A 93 6.01 -1.59 -16.77
N LEU A 94 5.73 -2.66 -17.52
CA LEU A 94 5.67 -4.02 -16.96
C LEU A 94 6.97 -4.37 -16.23
N ASN A 95 8.11 -4.16 -16.89
CA ASN A 95 9.40 -4.55 -16.32
C ASN A 95 9.91 -3.60 -15.24
N PHE A 96 9.41 -2.36 -15.18
CA PHE A 96 9.59 -1.52 -14.00
C PHE A 96 8.98 -2.23 -12.77
N GLY A 97 7.75 -2.73 -12.90
CA GLY A 97 7.10 -3.55 -11.86
C GLY A 97 7.91 -4.78 -11.47
N VAL A 98 8.40 -5.53 -12.46
CA VAL A 98 9.27 -6.72 -12.26
C VAL A 98 10.50 -6.36 -11.43
N TYR A 99 11.28 -5.35 -11.85
CA TYR A 99 12.48 -4.97 -11.11
C TYR A 99 12.18 -4.37 -9.72
N THR A 100 11.02 -3.72 -9.53
CA THR A 100 10.59 -3.28 -8.19
C THR A 100 10.27 -4.47 -7.28
N ALA A 101 9.64 -5.53 -7.81
CA ALA A 101 9.42 -6.77 -7.06
C ALA A 101 10.74 -7.46 -6.71
N ASP A 102 11.68 -7.55 -7.66
CA ASP A 102 13.04 -8.05 -7.42
C ASP A 102 13.72 -7.26 -6.29
N LEU A 103 13.67 -5.93 -6.33
CA LEU A 103 14.24 -5.08 -5.28
C LEU A 103 13.59 -5.33 -3.92
N ALA A 104 12.25 -5.50 -3.89
CA ALA A 104 11.54 -5.84 -2.66
C ALA A 104 11.99 -7.21 -2.09
N TYR A 105 12.19 -8.21 -2.95
CA TYR A 105 12.70 -9.52 -2.53
C TYR A 105 14.14 -9.42 -2.01
N ILE A 106 15.05 -8.81 -2.77
CA ILE A 106 16.45 -8.60 -2.38
C ILE A 106 16.56 -7.89 -1.02
N THR A 107 15.78 -6.81 -0.83
CA THR A 107 15.80 -6.03 0.40
C THR A 107 15.16 -6.77 1.57
N SER A 108 14.12 -7.58 1.34
CA SER A 108 13.50 -8.42 2.37
C SER A 108 14.46 -9.45 2.98
N LEU A 109 15.44 -9.92 2.21
CA LEU A 109 16.49 -10.86 2.64
C LEU A 109 17.85 -10.19 2.93
N GLY A 110 17.89 -8.85 2.94
CA GLY A 110 19.07 -8.08 3.32
C GLY A 110 20.26 -8.15 2.36
N GLN A 111 20.03 -8.42 1.07
CA GLN A 111 21.10 -8.64 0.06
C GLN A 111 21.56 -7.32 -0.60
N MET A 112 22.28 -6.50 0.15
CA MET A 112 22.62 -5.12 -0.23
C MET A 112 23.44 -4.97 -1.52
N ASP A 113 24.35 -5.92 -1.79
CA ASP A 113 25.22 -5.88 -2.97
C ASP A 113 24.44 -5.91 -4.29
N ASP A 114 23.28 -6.59 -4.30
CA ASP A 114 22.43 -6.69 -5.47
C ASP A 114 21.43 -5.55 -5.57
N ALA A 115 20.90 -5.09 -4.43
CA ALA A 115 19.88 -4.05 -4.40
C ALA A 115 20.33 -2.75 -5.12
N SER A 116 21.60 -2.37 -5.02
CA SER A 116 22.15 -1.19 -5.70
C SER A 116 22.00 -1.24 -7.24
N LYS A 117 22.18 -2.41 -7.86
CA LYS A 117 22.10 -2.58 -9.31
C LYS A 117 20.67 -2.55 -9.82
N PHE A 118 19.77 -3.19 -9.07
CA PHE A 118 18.34 -3.17 -9.37
C PHE A 118 17.76 -1.76 -9.22
N PHE A 119 18.19 -1.05 -8.18
CA PHE A 119 17.84 0.35 -7.98
C PHE A 119 18.21 1.25 -9.16
N GLU A 120 19.44 1.19 -9.66
CA GLU A 120 19.83 1.98 -10.84
C GLU A 120 19.06 1.57 -12.10
N THR A 121 18.68 0.30 -12.22
CA THR A 121 17.84 -0.19 -13.32
C THR A 121 16.44 0.44 -13.26
N ILE A 122 15.80 0.44 -12.08
CA ILE A 122 14.50 1.08 -11.83
C ILE A 122 14.57 2.58 -12.12
N ARG A 123 15.64 3.26 -11.68
CA ARG A 123 15.86 4.69 -11.92
C ARG A 123 16.02 5.03 -13.40
N ASN A 124 16.60 4.14 -14.20
CA ASN A 124 16.70 4.37 -15.65
C ASN A 124 15.35 4.13 -16.33
N LEU A 125 14.60 3.11 -15.91
CA LEU A 125 13.24 2.89 -16.41
C LEU A 125 12.28 4.02 -16.02
N SER A 126 12.41 4.62 -14.83
CA SER A 126 11.58 5.78 -14.46
C SER A 126 11.80 6.97 -15.39
N LYS A 127 13.04 7.19 -15.86
CA LYS A 127 13.36 8.21 -16.86
C LYS A 127 12.74 7.91 -18.21
N ASP A 128 12.90 6.68 -18.68
CA ASP A 128 12.33 6.26 -19.95
C ASP A 128 10.80 6.30 -19.98
N LEU A 129 10.17 6.18 -18.81
CA LEU A 129 8.72 6.27 -18.64
C LEU A 129 8.25 7.69 -18.33
N GLU A 130 9.15 8.66 -18.12
CA GLU A 130 8.84 10.03 -17.70
C GLU A 130 8.02 10.07 -16.39
N ILE A 131 8.46 9.29 -15.40
CA ILE A 131 7.81 9.16 -14.08
C ILE A 131 8.81 9.38 -12.94
N GLU A 132 9.94 10.05 -13.21
CA GLU A 132 10.98 10.28 -12.20
C GLU A 132 10.47 11.06 -10.99
N ASN A 133 9.48 11.93 -11.18
CA ASN A 133 8.86 12.68 -10.09
C ASN A 133 7.97 11.79 -9.20
N ALA A 134 7.44 10.70 -9.76
CA ALA A 134 6.70 9.66 -9.04
C ALA A 134 7.63 8.88 -8.10
N VAL A 135 8.86 8.66 -8.58
CA VAL A 135 9.93 8.00 -7.85
C VAL A 135 10.80 9.08 -7.21
N ASP A 136 10.21 9.80 -6.26
CA ASP A 136 10.77 11.00 -5.60
C ASP A 136 12.30 10.88 -5.39
N GLU A 137 13.04 11.90 -5.83
CA GLU A 137 14.49 11.98 -5.65
C GLU A 137 14.89 11.86 -4.16
N VAL A 138 14.02 12.28 -3.23
CA VAL A 138 14.21 12.12 -1.78
C VAL A 138 14.07 10.65 -1.36
N ILE A 139 13.10 9.91 -1.89
CA ILE A 139 12.95 8.48 -1.63
C ILE A 139 14.11 7.70 -2.24
N LEU A 140 14.49 8.02 -3.49
CA LEU A 140 15.67 7.47 -4.14
C LEU A 140 16.94 7.73 -3.30
N LYS A 141 17.14 8.95 -2.80
CA LYS A 141 18.28 9.31 -1.93
C LYS A 141 18.24 8.58 -0.60
N ARG A 142 17.06 8.45 0.02
CA ARG A 142 16.90 7.69 1.27
C ARG A 142 17.20 6.21 1.02
N LEU A 143 16.83 5.66 -0.13
CA LEU A 143 17.03 4.24 -0.44
C LEU A 143 18.49 3.97 -0.68
N GLN A 144 19.16 4.84 -1.45
CA GLN A 144 20.59 4.82 -1.62
C GLN A 144 21.35 4.96 -0.28
N SER A 145 20.94 5.89 0.59
CA SER A 145 21.57 6.05 1.91
C SER A 145 21.33 4.83 2.83
N ASN A 146 20.16 4.21 2.79
CA ASN A 146 19.90 3.00 3.59
C ASN A 146 20.62 1.76 3.04
N LEU A 147 20.85 1.70 1.72
CA LEU A 147 21.71 0.70 1.08
C LEU A 147 23.15 0.84 1.58
N GLU A 148 23.68 2.08 1.59
CA GLU A 148 25.02 2.38 2.11
C GLU A 148 25.16 2.02 3.61
N ASN A 149 24.08 2.15 4.37
CA ASN A 149 24.04 1.84 5.80
C ASN A 149 23.60 0.40 6.13
N SER A 150 23.33 -0.44 5.12
CA SER A 150 22.93 -1.85 5.26
C SER A 150 21.74 -2.11 6.20
N ASN A 151 20.72 -1.23 6.19
CA ASN A 151 19.55 -1.34 7.06
C ASN A 151 18.34 -1.97 6.33
N ALA A 152 18.21 -3.30 6.40
CA ALA A 152 17.18 -4.06 5.69
C ALA A 152 15.74 -3.65 6.04
N ASP A 153 15.45 -3.39 7.32
CA ASP A 153 14.11 -3.01 7.77
C ASP A 153 13.70 -1.63 7.24
N SER A 154 14.64 -0.68 7.26
CA SER A 154 14.40 0.63 6.68
C SER A 154 14.28 0.57 5.15
N LEU A 155 14.99 -0.33 4.49
CA LEU A 155 14.86 -0.54 3.04
C LEU A 155 13.51 -1.16 2.65
N PHE A 156 13.05 -2.16 3.38
CA PHE A 156 11.74 -2.76 3.15
C PHE A 156 10.62 -1.74 3.27
N TYR A 157 10.64 -0.92 4.33
CA TYR A 157 9.66 0.15 4.53
C TYR A 157 9.72 1.19 3.40
N LEU A 158 10.92 1.62 3.03
CA LEU A 158 11.10 2.66 2.03
C LEU A 158 10.76 2.19 0.61
N SER A 159 10.99 0.92 0.28
CA SER A 159 10.52 0.30 -0.96
C SER A 159 9.00 0.41 -1.08
N ASN A 160 8.28 0.15 0.01
CA ASN A 160 6.83 0.27 0.07
C ASN A 160 6.37 1.74 -0.09
N GLU A 161 7.01 2.69 0.60
CA GLU A 161 6.75 4.13 0.45
C GLU A 161 7.00 4.61 -1.00
N THR A 162 8.05 4.10 -1.66
CA THR A 162 8.36 4.39 -3.07
C THR A 162 7.21 3.96 -3.98
N TYR A 163 6.70 2.74 -3.77
CA TYR A 163 5.63 2.18 -4.57
C TYR A 163 4.34 3.01 -4.44
N TYR A 164 3.95 3.37 -3.22
CA TYR A 164 2.76 4.18 -2.99
C TYR A 164 2.88 5.61 -3.54
N ASN A 165 4.04 6.24 -3.41
CA ASN A 165 4.23 7.58 -3.99
C ASN A 165 4.23 7.54 -5.52
N ALA A 166 4.78 6.47 -6.11
CA ALA A 166 4.67 6.25 -7.55
C ALA A 166 3.21 6.01 -7.98
N TYR A 167 2.45 5.24 -7.21
CA TYR A 167 1.01 5.02 -7.42
C TYR A 167 0.24 6.34 -7.41
N SER A 168 0.35 7.12 -6.33
CA SER A 168 -0.40 8.38 -6.16
C SER A 168 -0.04 9.37 -7.27
N TYR A 169 1.24 9.51 -7.60
CA TYR A 169 1.65 10.38 -8.69
C TYR A 169 1.06 9.95 -10.03
N LEU A 170 1.07 8.65 -10.34
CA LEU A 170 0.54 8.15 -11.61
C LEU A 170 -0.98 8.30 -11.71
N GLU A 171 -1.70 8.11 -10.61
CA GLU A 171 -3.15 8.39 -10.54
C GLU A 171 -3.44 9.89 -10.71
N GLU A 172 -2.74 10.77 -9.97
CA GLU A 172 -2.93 12.23 -10.01
C GLU A 172 -2.59 12.87 -11.37
N ASN A 173 -1.75 12.20 -12.17
CA ASN A 173 -1.29 12.70 -13.47
C ASN A 173 -1.96 12.00 -14.66
N ASP A 174 -3.11 11.33 -14.47
CA ASP A 174 -3.87 10.62 -15.51
C ASP A 174 -3.03 9.53 -16.24
N ARG A 175 -2.10 8.89 -15.54
CA ARG A 175 -1.19 7.85 -16.05
C ARG A 175 -1.57 6.44 -15.57
N ARG A 176 -2.87 6.21 -15.37
CA ARG A 176 -3.43 4.94 -14.86
C ARG A 176 -3.07 3.73 -15.73
N ASP A 177 -2.91 3.93 -17.04
CA ASP A 177 -2.44 2.90 -17.99
C ASP A 177 -1.06 2.34 -17.62
N VAL A 178 -0.11 3.24 -17.34
CA VAL A 178 1.26 2.89 -16.95
C VAL A 178 1.29 2.26 -15.58
N LEU A 179 0.52 2.82 -14.65
CA LEU A 179 0.38 2.27 -13.32
C LEU A 179 -0.11 0.83 -13.35
N ALA A 180 -1.19 0.55 -14.08
CA ALA A 180 -1.71 -0.80 -14.22
C ALA A 180 -0.68 -1.79 -14.75
N MET A 181 0.11 -1.40 -15.75
CA MET A 181 1.20 -2.24 -16.26
C MET A 181 2.29 -2.49 -15.20
N ILE A 182 2.67 -1.47 -14.43
CA ILE A 182 3.63 -1.61 -13.31
C ILE A 182 3.09 -2.59 -12.26
N VAL A 183 1.83 -2.42 -11.86
CA VAL A 183 1.18 -3.29 -10.86
C VAL A 183 1.14 -4.73 -11.35
N VAL A 184 0.68 -4.96 -12.58
CA VAL A 184 0.60 -6.31 -13.17
C VAL A 184 1.98 -6.96 -13.24
N GLY A 185 2.99 -6.24 -13.74
CA GLY A 185 4.35 -6.78 -13.83
C GLY A 185 4.95 -7.12 -12.46
N GLY A 186 4.75 -6.26 -11.46
CA GLY A 186 5.21 -6.51 -10.09
C GLY A 186 4.50 -7.69 -9.42
N TRP A 187 3.20 -7.87 -9.68
CA TRP A 187 2.45 -9.00 -9.16
C TRP A 187 2.89 -10.34 -9.78
N ILE A 188 3.07 -10.37 -11.11
CA ILE A 188 3.57 -11.56 -11.83
C ILE A 188 4.94 -11.96 -11.29
N GLU A 189 5.88 -11.02 -11.18
CA GLU A 189 7.23 -11.33 -10.68
C GLU A 189 7.19 -11.72 -9.21
N GLY A 190 6.38 -11.04 -8.39
CA GLY A 190 6.17 -11.39 -7.00
C GLY A 190 5.78 -12.85 -6.83
N LEU A 191 4.78 -13.29 -7.60
CA LEU A 191 4.34 -14.68 -7.64
C LEU A 191 5.42 -15.62 -8.17
N ASN A 192 6.10 -15.25 -9.25
CA ASN A 192 7.19 -16.04 -9.83
C ASN A 192 8.28 -16.31 -8.77
N ILE A 193 8.74 -15.29 -8.06
CA ILE A 193 9.73 -15.42 -7.00
C ILE A 193 9.20 -16.36 -5.92
N ILE A 194 8.06 -16.05 -5.29
CA ILE A 194 7.59 -16.78 -4.10
C ILE A 194 7.27 -18.25 -4.39
N LEU A 195 6.78 -18.57 -5.60
CA LEU A 195 6.51 -19.94 -6.04
C LEU A 195 7.79 -20.75 -6.26
N ASN A 196 8.91 -20.08 -6.55
CA ASN A 196 10.21 -20.70 -6.79
C ASN A 196 11.18 -20.57 -5.59
N LEU A 197 10.73 -20.09 -4.43
CA LEU A 197 11.58 -19.95 -3.25
C LEU A 197 11.85 -21.27 -2.55
N GLU A 198 10.81 -22.05 -2.32
CA GLU A 198 10.90 -23.32 -1.60
C GLU A 198 9.96 -24.36 -2.19
N PRO A 199 10.27 -25.66 -2.04
CA PRO A 199 9.31 -26.71 -2.34
C PRO A 199 8.02 -26.53 -1.53
N TYR A 200 6.89 -26.96 -2.12
CA TYR A 200 5.61 -26.95 -1.43
C TYR A 200 5.69 -27.64 -0.05
N SER A 201 5.21 -26.95 0.98
CA SER A 201 5.17 -27.42 2.36
C SER A 201 3.82 -27.08 2.97
N GLU A 202 2.99 -28.10 3.19
CA GLU A 202 1.65 -27.93 3.71
C GLU A 202 1.66 -27.21 5.07
N GLY A 203 0.85 -26.15 5.19
CA GLY A 203 0.75 -25.36 6.41
C GLY A 203 1.89 -24.37 6.66
N SER A 204 2.85 -24.21 5.72
CA SER A 204 3.86 -23.15 5.85
C SER A 204 3.25 -21.76 5.65
N GLU A 205 3.81 -20.75 6.32
CA GLU A 205 3.37 -19.35 6.14
C GLU A 205 3.51 -18.89 4.70
N VAL A 206 4.56 -19.35 3.99
CA VAL A 206 4.79 -19.09 2.56
C VAL A 206 3.64 -19.66 1.72
N CYS A 207 3.24 -20.91 1.96
CA CYS A 207 2.11 -21.52 1.24
C CYS A 207 0.79 -20.79 1.51
N GLN A 208 0.56 -20.34 2.75
CA GLN A 208 -0.61 -19.52 3.06
C GLN A 208 -0.57 -18.19 2.31
N ARG A 209 0.59 -17.51 2.25
CA ARG A 209 0.73 -16.27 1.46
C ARG A 209 0.49 -16.45 -0.02
N ILE A 210 0.95 -17.55 -0.60
CA ILE A 210 0.64 -17.89 -1.99
C ILE A 210 -0.88 -18.08 -2.16
N ALA A 211 -1.55 -18.77 -1.24
CA ALA A 211 -3.00 -18.95 -1.29
C ALA A 211 -3.77 -17.62 -1.18
N ASP A 212 -3.30 -16.70 -0.35
CA ASP A 212 -3.89 -15.37 -0.16
C ASP A 212 -3.87 -14.54 -1.47
N GLN A 213 -2.96 -14.84 -2.41
CA GLN A 213 -2.85 -14.12 -3.69
C GLN A 213 -4.07 -14.28 -4.61
N LYS A 214 -4.98 -15.23 -4.32
CA LYS A 214 -6.26 -15.30 -5.03
C LYS A 214 -7.06 -13.99 -4.88
N LEU A 215 -7.17 -13.47 -3.66
CA LEU A 215 -7.90 -12.22 -3.40
C LEU A 215 -7.18 -11.03 -4.05
N THR A 216 -5.85 -11.05 -3.97
CA THR A 216 -4.99 -10.06 -4.62
C THR A 216 -5.21 -10.01 -6.14
N LEU A 217 -5.29 -11.17 -6.80
CA LEU A 217 -5.60 -11.25 -8.23
C LEU A 217 -6.99 -10.70 -8.54
N GLU A 218 -8.00 -11.04 -7.74
CA GLU A 218 -9.36 -10.51 -7.94
C GLU A 218 -9.38 -8.97 -7.90
N ASN A 219 -8.67 -8.36 -6.95
CA ASN A 219 -8.52 -6.91 -6.88
C ASN A 219 -7.77 -6.33 -8.09
N LEU A 220 -6.69 -6.99 -8.53
CA LEU A 220 -5.93 -6.61 -9.72
C LEU A 220 -6.79 -6.62 -10.99
N MET A 221 -7.61 -7.66 -11.16
CA MET A 221 -8.54 -7.78 -12.29
C MET A 221 -9.59 -6.66 -12.27
N ILE A 222 -10.12 -6.34 -11.09
CA ILE A 222 -11.06 -5.22 -10.93
C ILE A 222 -10.38 -3.91 -11.30
N PHE A 223 -9.22 -3.62 -10.72
CA PHE A 223 -8.47 -2.39 -10.98
C PHE A 223 -8.18 -2.19 -12.47
N THR A 224 -7.62 -3.22 -13.11
CA THR A 224 -7.26 -3.18 -14.55
C THR A 224 -8.50 -3.06 -15.45
N SER A 225 -9.65 -3.64 -15.07
CA SER A 225 -10.90 -3.51 -15.84
C SER A 225 -11.45 -2.08 -15.90
N THR A 226 -11.02 -1.19 -15.00
CA THR A 226 -11.44 0.23 -14.99
C THR A 226 -10.65 1.11 -15.95
N ILE A 227 -9.68 0.55 -16.68
CA ILE A 227 -8.72 1.28 -17.49
C ILE A 227 -8.85 0.86 -18.95
N GLU A 228 -9.21 1.80 -19.82
CA GLU A 228 -9.32 1.57 -21.25
C GLU A 228 -7.93 1.58 -21.92
N ASN A 229 -7.36 0.38 -22.13
CA ASN A 229 -6.11 0.20 -22.86
C ASN A 229 -6.05 -1.20 -23.49
N ASP A 230 -5.95 -1.27 -24.82
CA ASP A 230 -5.97 -2.53 -25.57
C ASP A 230 -4.80 -3.46 -25.19
N GLN A 231 -3.59 -2.90 -25.03
CA GLN A 231 -2.41 -3.68 -24.65
C GLN A 231 -2.54 -4.23 -23.23
N LEU A 232 -3.03 -3.43 -22.29
CA LEU A 232 -3.31 -3.89 -20.93
C LEU A 232 -4.36 -5.00 -20.93
N SER A 233 -5.41 -4.84 -21.74
CA SER A 233 -6.48 -5.84 -21.85
C SER A 233 -5.98 -7.17 -22.41
N GLU A 234 -5.07 -7.13 -23.39
CA GLU A 234 -4.40 -8.33 -23.93
C GLU A 234 -3.56 -9.03 -22.86
N ILE A 235 -2.70 -8.29 -22.15
CA ILE A 235 -1.84 -8.81 -21.09
C ILE A 235 -2.68 -9.44 -19.96
N VAL A 236 -3.71 -8.74 -19.50
CA VAL A 236 -4.59 -9.19 -18.40
C VAL A 236 -5.45 -10.38 -18.84
N GLY A 237 -5.83 -10.45 -20.12
CA GLY A 237 -6.56 -11.59 -20.69
C GLY A 237 -5.81 -12.90 -20.49
N GLU A 238 -4.48 -12.92 -20.66
CA GLU A 238 -3.65 -14.10 -20.45
C GLU A 238 -3.63 -14.57 -18.98
N LEU A 239 -3.78 -13.67 -18.01
CA LEU A 239 -3.84 -14.02 -16.58
C LEU A 239 -5.14 -14.74 -16.19
N SER A 240 -6.20 -14.54 -16.97
CA SER A 240 -7.54 -15.09 -16.72
C SER A 240 -7.86 -16.38 -17.49
N ALA A 241 -6.96 -16.81 -18.38
CA ALA A 241 -7.12 -17.95 -19.28
C ALA A 241 -6.67 -19.26 -18.63
#